data_AF-A0A7Y3K8M7-F1
#
_entry.id   AF-A0A7Y3K8M7-F1
#
_cell.length_a   1.000
_cell.length_b   1.000
_cell.length_c   1.000
_cell.angle_alpha   90.00
_cell.angle_beta   90.00
_cell.angle_gamma   90.00
#
_symmetry.space_group_name_H-M   'P 1'
#
loop_
_entity.id
_entity.type
_entity.pdbx_description
1 polymer ?
#
loop_
_entity_poly.entity_id
_entity_poly.type
_entity_poly.pdbx_seq_one_letter_code
_entity_poly.pdbx_strand_id
1 'polypeptide(L)'
;AAITKYRAAFPSSPFNAAAKSYQAYLAGGLAATAANGPWRGPLSHVLHNRLLRGLDEVSTTDGRMYFVRPGTQVVSEVMGSTKLYQFKAVLSADAGQTQVDLPVGVSLKSNRPTASPQRIFARRTLQAIGNMSFGQWNTIGLKIMRRLQASRMNPVIKGILISDLIILDKPLLSPHDARQFTAAAGRLNDLNLENVNWLNPAKPPSGHVVRGVATALAKLPDLQAMMADIASANQSLARRMLFQVEALGVFTDSPAKPLVVCTVPPPDGSVAWVVAGSQGAARLKKIGVLKTGHWRLIANSSLAVTNGSLVFITSPGK
;
A
#
# COMPACT_ATOMS: atom_id res chain seq x y z
N ALA A 1 -1.34 -12.09 19.99
CA ALA A 1 -1.48 -12.97 21.17
C ALA A 1 -2.83 -13.68 21.23
N ALA A 2 -3.97 -12.96 21.26
CA ALA A 2 -5.31 -13.56 21.37
C ALA A 2 -5.62 -14.58 20.26
N ILE A 3 -5.32 -14.25 19.00
CA ILE A 3 -5.54 -15.16 17.85
C ILE A 3 -4.72 -16.45 17.99
N THR A 4 -3.46 -16.36 18.44
CA THR A 4 -2.61 -17.54 18.67
C THR A 4 -3.19 -18.43 19.77
N LYS A 5 -3.61 -17.86 20.90
CA LYS A 5 -4.26 -18.60 21.98
C LYS A 5 -5.55 -19.29 21.51
N TYR A 6 -6.37 -18.58 20.73
CA TYR A 6 -7.59 -19.13 20.14
C TYR A 6 -7.28 -20.34 19.24
N ARG A 7 -6.34 -20.20 18.30
CA ARG A 7 -5.99 -21.28 17.38
C ARG A 7 -5.41 -22.50 18.08
N ALA A 8 -4.66 -22.30 19.18
CA ALA A 8 -4.13 -23.38 20.00
C ALA A 8 -5.23 -24.08 20.82
N ALA A 9 -6.16 -23.32 21.39
CA ALA A 9 -7.27 -23.86 22.17
C ALA A 9 -8.33 -24.59 21.32
N PHE A 10 -8.47 -24.19 20.04
CA PHE A 10 -9.51 -24.69 19.12
C PHE A 10 -8.91 -25.10 17.75
N PRO A 11 -8.08 -26.14 17.67
CA PRO A 11 -7.39 -26.52 16.43
C PRO A 11 -8.31 -27.05 15.32
N SER A 12 -9.52 -27.52 15.65
CA SER A 12 -10.57 -27.94 14.70
C SER A 12 -11.55 -26.82 14.34
N SER A 13 -11.31 -25.60 14.82
CA SER A 13 -12.16 -24.45 14.55
C SER A 13 -12.29 -24.16 13.05
N PRO A 14 -13.51 -23.88 12.54
CA PRO A 14 -13.71 -23.50 11.15
C PRO A 14 -13.04 -22.16 10.81
N PHE A 15 -12.70 -21.35 11.82
CA PHE A 15 -12.08 -20.04 11.63
C PHE A 15 -10.57 -20.11 11.52
N ASN A 16 -9.93 -21.28 11.69
CA ASN A 16 -8.47 -21.33 11.75
C ASN A 16 -7.80 -20.78 10.49
N ALA A 17 -8.42 -20.94 9.32
CA ALA A 17 -7.95 -20.32 8.07
C ALA A 17 -8.08 -18.79 8.11
N ALA A 18 -9.27 -18.26 8.43
CA ALA A 18 -9.53 -16.82 8.53
C ALA A 18 -8.66 -16.16 9.61
N ALA A 19 -8.52 -16.80 10.77
CA ALA A 19 -7.66 -16.37 11.87
C ALA A 19 -6.17 -16.34 11.46
N LYS A 20 -5.69 -17.32 10.68
CA LYS A 20 -4.33 -17.31 10.13
C LYS A 20 -4.14 -16.14 9.15
N SER A 21 -5.08 -15.90 8.24
CA SER A 21 -5.04 -14.78 7.31
C SER A 21 -5.07 -13.43 8.04
N TYR A 22 -5.94 -13.29 9.04
CA TYR A 22 -6.02 -12.07 9.85
C TYR A 22 -4.76 -11.85 10.68
N GLN A 23 -4.17 -12.91 11.24
CA GLN A 23 -2.88 -12.82 11.93
C GLN A 23 -1.76 -12.35 10.99
N ALA A 24 -1.71 -12.83 9.75
CA ALA A 24 -0.74 -12.38 8.75
C ALA A 24 -0.97 -10.91 8.37
N TYR A 25 -2.22 -10.50 8.17
CA TYR A 25 -2.60 -9.09 7.96
C TYR A 25 -2.11 -8.20 9.11
N LEU A 26 -2.33 -8.62 10.36
CA LEU A 26 -1.90 -7.87 11.54
C LEU A 26 -0.37 -7.77 11.63
N ALA A 27 0.33 -8.87 11.38
CA ALA A 27 1.79 -8.89 11.37
C ALA A 27 2.38 -7.99 10.28
N GLY A 28 1.80 -8.01 9.07
CA GLY A 28 2.17 -7.12 7.97
C GLY A 28 2.00 -5.65 8.35
N GLY A 29 0.86 -5.29 8.95
CA GLY A 29 0.63 -3.91 9.39
C GLY A 29 1.57 -3.44 10.50
N LEU A 30 1.92 -4.31 11.45
CA LEU A 30 2.89 -3.99 12.49
C LEU A 30 4.29 -3.79 11.89
N ALA A 31 4.72 -4.66 10.97
CA ALA A 31 6.00 -4.54 10.29
C ALA A 31 6.07 -3.27 9.41
N ALA A 32 5.00 -2.97 8.67
CA ALA A 32 4.91 -1.79 7.82
C ALA A 32 4.94 -0.47 8.61
N THR A 33 4.32 -0.45 9.79
CA THR A 33 4.18 0.75 10.63
C THR A 33 5.30 0.91 11.66
N ALA A 34 6.17 -0.09 11.82
CA ALA A 34 7.35 0.00 12.69
C ALA A 34 8.26 1.16 12.29
N ALA A 35 9.08 1.66 13.23
CA ALA A 35 10.01 2.76 12.99
C ALA A 35 11.01 2.44 11.86
N ASN A 36 11.45 1.18 11.78
CA ASN A 36 12.32 0.65 10.72
C ASN A 36 11.54 -0.01 9.57
N GLY A 37 10.21 0.08 9.56
CA GLY A 37 9.38 -0.43 8.47
C GLY A 37 9.65 0.31 7.15
N PRO A 38 9.20 -0.25 6.00
CA PRO A 38 9.46 0.28 4.65
C PRO A 38 9.17 1.78 4.50
N TRP A 39 8.14 2.27 5.20
CA TRP A 39 7.73 3.67 5.15
C TRP A 39 8.59 4.58 6.02
N ARG A 40 8.75 4.25 7.31
CA ARG A 40 9.42 5.12 8.28
C ARG A 40 10.94 5.00 8.26
N GLY A 41 11.49 3.89 7.79
CA GLY A 41 12.92 3.68 7.59
C GLY A 41 13.36 4.02 6.16
N PRO A 42 13.33 3.06 5.22
CA PRO A 42 13.87 3.23 3.87
C PRO A 42 13.32 4.44 3.10
N LEU A 43 12.00 4.60 3.02
CA LEU A 43 11.43 5.75 2.28
C LEU A 43 11.76 7.07 2.95
N SER A 44 11.68 7.16 4.28
CA SER A 44 12.14 8.35 5.00
C SER A 44 13.58 8.69 4.67
N HIS A 45 14.49 7.70 4.63
CA HIS A 45 15.89 7.93 4.31
C HIS A 45 16.05 8.56 2.92
N VAL A 46 15.39 8.01 1.90
CA VAL A 46 15.37 8.57 0.54
C VAL A 46 14.86 10.02 0.57
N LEU A 47 13.73 10.27 1.24
CA LEU A 47 13.13 11.61 1.30
C LEU A 47 13.94 12.63 2.11
N HIS A 48 14.88 12.18 2.96
CA HIS A 48 15.83 13.05 3.65
C HIS A 48 17.06 13.41 2.81
N ASN A 49 17.20 12.86 1.61
CA ASN A 49 18.27 13.21 0.68
C ASN A 49 18.31 14.74 0.46
N ARG A 50 19.52 15.32 0.53
CA ARG A 50 19.73 16.77 0.43
C ARG A 50 19.25 17.34 -0.90
N LEU A 51 19.36 16.60 -1.99
CA LEU A 51 18.88 17.03 -3.32
C LEU A 51 17.36 16.99 -3.44
N LEU A 52 16.67 16.18 -2.63
CA LEU A 52 15.21 16.11 -2.63
C LEU A 52 14.58 17.12 -1.68
N ARG A 53 15.09 17.23 -0.45
CA ARG A 53 14.48 18.06 0.60
C ARG A 53 15.13 19.44 0.74
N GLY A 54 16.36 19.59 0.27
CA GLY A 54 17.23 20.71 0.60
C GLY A 54 17.43 21.74 -0.51
N LEU A 55 16.61 21.71 -1.57
CA LEU A 55 16.76 22.62 -2.70
C LEU A 55 15.51 23.50 -2.89
N ASP A 56 15.77 24.77 -3.15
CA ASP A 56 14.83 25.72 -3.74
C ASP A 56 15.06 25.78 -5.26
N GLU A 57 14.18 26.47 -5.97
CA GLU A 57 14.25 26.64 -7.41
C GLU A 57 14.15 28.11 -7.81
N VAL A 58 14.79 28.42 -8.93
CA VAL A 58 14.70 29.67 -9.65
C VAL A 58 14.37 29.33 -11.10
N SER A 59 13.34 29.96 -11.65
CA SER A 59 12.90 29.74 -13.03
C SER A 59 13.19 30.96 -13.90
N THR A 60 13.66 30.74 -15.11
CA THR A 60 13.95 31.77 -16.10
C THR A 60 12.79 31.94 -17.10
N THR A 61 12.76 33.07 -17.80
CA THR A 61 11.73 33.40 -18.80
C THR A 61 11.77 32.47 -20.01
N ASP A 62 12.94 31.95 -20.37
CA ASP A 62 13.13 30.93 -21.43
C ASP A 62 12.76 29.50 -20.98
N GLY A 63 12.26 29.33 -19.76
CA GLY A 63 11.71 28.06 -19.28
C GLY A 63 12.72 27.12 -18.60
N ARG A 64 13.98 27.54 -18.42
CA ARG A 64 14.96 26.78 -17.63
C ARG A 64 14.65 26.88 -16.13
N MET A 65 15.00 25.83 -15.42
CA MET A 65 14.85 25.72 -13.97
C MET A 65 16.21 25.41 -13.37
N TYR A 66 16.64 26.25 -12.44
CA TYR A 66 17.87 26.09 -11.68
C TYR A 66 17.53 25.73 -10.25
N PHE A 67 18.22 24.75 -9.68
CA PHE A 67 18.10 24.42 -8.27
C PHE A 67 19.14 25.18 -7.47
N VAL A 68 18.76 25.72 -6.32
CA VAL A 68 19.62 26.53 -5.46
C VAL A 68 19.47 26.12 -4.01
N ARG A 69 20.41 26.48 -3.14
CA ARG A 69 20.24 26.26 -1.70
C ARG A 69 19.23 27.25 -1.12
N PRO A 70 18.50 26.88 -0.05
CA PRO A 70 17.62 27.79 0.64
C PRO A 70 18.35 29.06 1.09
N GLY A 71 17.75 30.22 0.85
CA GLY A 71 18.36 31.51 1.17
C GLY A 71 19.42 31.98 0.17
N THR A 72 19.59 31.31 -0.97
CA THR A 72 20.48 31.82 -2.04
C THR A 72 20.05 33.21 -2.47
N GLN A 73 20.98 34.15 -2.42
CA GLN A 73 20.76 35.50 -2.93
C GLN A 73 20.91 35.52 -4.45
N VAL A 74 19.96 36.18 -5.11
CA VAL A 74 20.04 36.50 -6.53
C VAL A 74 20.51 37.94 -6.65
N VAL A 75 21.71 38.12 -7.18
CA VAL A 75 22.24 39.44 -7.51
C VAL A 75 21.68 39.85 -8.86
N SER A 76 21.25 41.10 -8.98
CA SER A 76 20.90 41.67 -10.26
C SER A 76 21.67 42.96 -10.50
N GLU A 77 22.38 43.02 -11.61
CA GLU A 77 23.10 44.20 -12.05
C GLU A 77 22.38 44.81 -13.24
N VAL A 78 22.33 46.15 -13.28
CA VAL A 78 21.75 46.90 -14.40
C VAL A 78 22.90 47.50 -15.19
N MET A 79 23.07 47.06 -16.44
CA MET A 79 24.04 47.61 -17.38
C MET A 79 23.28 48.26 -18.54
N GLY A 80 23.09 49.58 -18.46
CA GLY A 80 22.23 50.33 -19.39
C GLY A 80 20.76 49.92 -19.26
N SER A 81 20.14 49.49 -20.37
CA SER A 81 18.77 48.95 -20.38
C SER A 81 18.68 47.46 -20.08
N THR A 82 19.81 46.77 -19.89
CA THR A 82 19.88 45.32 -19.72
C THR A 82 20.07 44.97 -18.24
N LYS A 83 19.26 44.03 -17.75
CA LYS A 83 19.41 43.48 -16.40
C LYS A 83 20.06 42.10 -16.46
N LEU A 84 21.22 41.97 -15.82
CA LEU A 84 21.95 40.72 -15.67
C LEU A 84 21.61 40.11 -14.31
N TYR A 85 21.51 38.79 -14.27
CA TYR A 85 21.22 38.04 -13.04
C TYR A 85 22.34 37.04 -12.78
N GLN A 86 22.77 37.00 -11.51
CA GLN A 86 23.85 36.16 -11.03
C GLN A 86 23.43 35.45 -9.75
N PHE A 87 23.68 34.14 -9.66
CA PHE A 87 23.36 33.35 -8.48
C PHE A 87 24.13 32.03 -8.42
N LYS A 88 24.20 31.40 -7.24
CA LYS A 88 24.85 30.11 -7.02
C LYS A 88 23.86 28.95 -7.13
N ALA A 89 23.97 28.14 -8.18
CA ALA A 89 23.12 27.00 -8.45
C ALA A 89 23.79 25.66 -8.15
N VAL A 90 22.99 24.64 -7.86
CA VAL A 90 23.41 23.25 -7.73
C VAL A 90 23.19 22.55 -9.06
N LEU A 91 24.29 22.15 -9.72
CA LEU A 91 24.27 21.62 -11.09
C LEU A 91 24.69 20.13 -11.19
N SER A 92 25.04 19.52 -10.05
CA SER A 92 25.60 18.16 -9.97
C SER A 92 25.21 17.45 -8.66
N ALA A 93 25.31 16.12 -8.68
CA ALA A 93 24.84 15.24 -7.60
C ALA A 93 25.64 15.37 -6.28
N ASP A 94 26.86 15.90 -6.34
CA ASP A 94 27.67 16.23 -5.17
C ASP A 94 27.12 17.41 -4.34
N ALA A 95 26.04 18.06 -4.83
CA ALA A 95 25.42 19.22 -4.23
C ALA A 95 26.36 20.44 -4.09
N GLY A 96 27.41 20.49 -4.93
CA GLY A 96 28.28 21.65 -5.11
C GLY A 96 27.51 22.83 -5.69
N GLN A 97 27.92 24.05 -5.34
CA GLN A 97 27.34 25.27 -5.88
C GLN A 97 28.27 25.88 -6.94
N THR A 98 27.72 26.14 -8.12
CA THR A 98 28.40 26.80 -9.24
C THR A 98 27.79 28.17 -9.46
N GLN A 99 28.63 29.17 -9.71
CA GLN A 99 28.17 30.49 -10.12
C GLN A 99 27.48 30.38 -11.50
N VAL A 100 26.29 30.95 -11.62
CA VAL A 100 25.52 31.01 -12.86
C VAL A 100 25.25 32.47 -13.18
N ASP A 101 25.65 32.84 -14.39
CA ASP A 101 25.35 34.14 -14.98
C ASP A 101 24.38 33.91 -16.13
N LEU A 102 23.21 34.56 -16.07
CA LEU A 102 22.20 34.38 -17.12
C LEU A 102 22.62 35.07 -18.42
N PRO A 103 22.37 34.45 -19.59
CA PRO A 103 22.60 35.10 -20.87
C PRO A 103 21.80 36.41 -21.00
N VAL A 104 22.34 37.35 -21.78
CA VAL A 104 21.66 38.60 -22.13
C VAL A 104 20.26 38.29 -22.71
N GLY A 105 19.23 38.99 -22.22
CA GLY A 105 17.84 38.79 -22.64
C GLY A 105 17.08 37.70 -21.88
N VAL A 106 17.75 36.86 -21.09
CA VAL A 106 17.10 35.89 -20.21
C VAL A 106 16.90 36.50 -18.82
N SER A 107 15.64 36.59 -18.39
CA SER A 107 15.28 37.12 -17.07
C SER A 107 14.78 36.02 -16.15
N LEU A 108 14.67 36.33 -14.87
CA LEU A 108 14.00 35.47 -13.90
C LEU A 108 12.50 35.73 -13.85
N LYS A 109 11.71 34.66 -13.74
CA LYS A 109 10.27 34.75 -13.45
C LYS A 109 10.00 35.28 -12.04
N SER A 110 10.94 35.07 -11.11
CA SER A 110 10.93 35.59 -9.75
C SER A 110 12.39 35.78 -9.29
N ASN A 111 12.67 36.90 -8.64
CA ASN A 111 13.97 37.17 -8.02
C ASN A 111 14.13 36.52 -6.63
N ARG A 112 13.08 35.86 -6.13
CA ARG A 112 13.11 35.09 -4.88
C ARG A 112 13.03 33.60 -5.22
N PRO A 113 14.05 32.81 -4.83
CA PRO A 113 13.95 31.36 -4.90
C PRO A 113 12.74 30.85 -4.11
N THR A 114 12.08 29.82 -4.64
CA THR A 114 10.93 29.17 -4.00
C THR A 114 11.21 27.72 -3.72
N ALA A 115 10.53 27.11 -2.76
CA ALA A 115 10.70 25.68 -2.49
C ALA A 115 10.44 24.84 -3.75
N SER A 116 11.39 23.99 -4.10
CA SER A 116 11.27 23.12 -5.28
C SER A 116 10.11 22.12 -5.11
N PRO A 117 9.51 21.63 -6.22
CA PRO A 117 8.50 20.58 -6.18
C PRO A 117 8.95 19.33 -5.41
N GLN A 118 10.22 18.95 -5.53
CA GLN A 118 10.86 17.86 -4.79
C GLN A 118 10.78 18.12 -3.28
N ARG A 119 11.19 19.33 -2.85
CA ARG A 119 11.19 19.73 -1.43
C ARG A 119 9.79 19.74 -0.84
N ILE A 120 8.83 20.29 -1.59
CA ILE A 120 7.42 20.33 -1.18
C ILE A 120 6.86 18.92 -1.03
N PHE A 121 7.12 18.05 -2.01
CA PHE A 121 6.69 16.65 -1.97
C PHE A 121 7.32 15.89 -0.81
N ALA A 122 8.64 15.94 -0.66
CA ALA A 122 9.36 15.24 0.40
C ALA A 122 8.85 15.63 1.79
N ARG A 123 8.68 16.94 2.05
CA ARG A 123 8.12 17.43 3.32
C ARG A 123 6.70 16.89 3.58
N ARG A 124 5.81 16.96 2.58
CA ARG A 124 4.42 16.49 2.73
C ARG A 124 4.35 14.97 2.93
N THR A 125 5.20 14.22 2.24
CA THR A 125 5.25 12.76 2.34
C THR A 125 5.84 12.31 3.67
N LEU A 126 6.91 12.95 4.15
CA LEU A 126 7.45 12.69 5.49
C LEU A 126 6.42 12.95 6.59
N GLN A 127 5.65 14.04 6.49
CA GLN A 127 4.55 14.30 7.43
C GLN A 127 3.46 13.21 7.36
N ALA A 128 3.08 12.78 6.16
CA ALA A 128 2.07 11.73 5.97
C ALA A 128 2.52 10.38 6.55
N ILE A 129 3.79 10.02 6.40
CA ILE A 129 4.38 8.78 6.95
C ILE A 129 4.54 8.89 8.48
N GLY A 130 4.91 10.06 8.99
CA GLY A 130 4.94 10.34 10.42
C GLY A 130 3.58 10.08 11.07
N ASN A 131 2.53 10.61 10.46
CA ASN A 131 1.14 10.51 10.93
C ASN A 131 0.42 9.23 10.50
N MET A 132 1.10 8.28 9.86
CA MET A 132 0.49 7.05 9.38
C MET A 132 -0.06 6.21 10.54
N SER A 133 -1.34 5.87 10.43
CA SER A 133 -2.00 4.92 11.33
C SER A 133 -1.94 3.49 10.79
N PHE A 134 -2.25 2.53 11.67
CA PHE A 134 -2.39 1.14 11.26
C PHE A 134 -3.39 0.97 10.12
N GLY A 135 -4.52 1.67 10.10
CA GLY A 135 -5.53 1.52 9.04
C GLY A 135 -5.08 1.90 7.62
N GLN A 136 -3.88 2.47 7.47
CA GLN A 136 -3.38 2.99 6.19
C GLN A 136 -2.16 2.23 5.66
N TRP A 137 -1.62 1.26 6.41
CA TRP A 137 -0.31 0.65 6.15
C TRP A 137 -0.17 0.01 4.77
N ASN A 138 -1.25 -0.54 4.23
CA ASN A 138 -1.32 -1.25 2.95
C ASN A 138 -1.80 -0.39 1.78
N THR A 139 -2.07 0.90 2.01
CA THR A 139 -2.48 1.83 0.94
C THR A 139 -1.63 3.09 0.87
N ILE A 140 -0.75 3.33 1.85
CA ILE A 140 0.05 4.56 1.89
C ILE A 140 1.02 4.65 0.70
N GLY A 141 1.68 3.55 0.31
CA GLY A 141 2.58 3.51 -0.84
C GLY A 141 1.86 3.92 -2.12
N LEU A 142 0.73 3.28 -2.42
CA LEU A 142 -0.16 3.62 -3.54
C LEU A 142 -0.62 5.10 -3.52
N LYS A 143 -0.98 5.64 -2.35
CA LYS A 143 -1.36 7.07 -2.21
C LYS A 143 -0.18 7.99 -2.54
N ILE A 144 1.02 7.64 -2.11
CA ILE A 144 2.24 8.43 -2.38
C ILE A 144 2.57 8.35 -3.87
N MET A 145 2.52 7.17 -4.49
CA MET A 145 2.72 7.01 -5.94
C MET A 145 1.73 7.86 -6.73
N ARG A 146 0.44 7.84 -6.38
CA ARG A 146 -0.59 8.67 -7.04
C ARG A 146 -0.30 10.17 -6.91
N ARG A 147 0.10 10.64 -5.73
CA ARG A 147 0.51 12.04 -5.52
C ARG A 147 1.75 12.40 -6.35
N LEU A 148 2.68 11.46 -6.47
CA LEU A 148 3.91 11.64 -7.22
C LEU A 148 3.65 11.73 -8.73
N GLN A 149 2.73 10.91 -9.27
CA GLN A 149 2.25 11.01 -10.66
C GLN A 149 1.76 12.43 -10.97
N ALA A 150 0.89 12.98 -10.12
CA ALA A 150 0.31 14.32 -10.27
C ALA A 150 1.28 15.48 -9.97
N SER A 151 2.47 15.22 -9.43
CA SER A 151 3.42 16.26 -9.05
C SER A 151 4.08 16.92 -10.28
N ARG A 152 4.49 18.18 -10.15
CA ARG A 152 5.32 18.89 -11.15
C ARG A 152 6.82 18.63 -10.99
N MET A 153 7.17 17.55 -10.29
CA MET A 153 8.55 17.20 -10.01
C MET A 153 9.31 16.86 -11.28
N ASN A 154 10.64 17.07 -11.27
CA ASN A 154 11.51 16.62 -12.34
C ASN A 154 11.23 15.15 -12.71
N PRO A 155 11.06 14.81 -14.01
CA PRO A 155 10.73 13.47 -14.44
C PRO A 155 11.71 12.39 -13.97
N VAL A 156 13.02 12.67 -13.96
CA VAL A 156 14.04 11.70 -13.53
C VAL A 156 13.84 11.33 -12.06
N ILE A 157 13.74 12.33 -11.18
CA ILE A 157 13.44 12.11 -9.76
C ILE A 157 12.11 11.37 -9.57
N LYS A 158 11.09 11.75 -10.33
CA LYS A 158 9.78 11.11 -10.27
C LYS A 158 9.89 9.62 -10.60
N GLY A 159 10.66 9.26 -11.61
CA GLY A 159 10.92 7.86 -11.99
C GLY A 159 11.68 7.09 -10.90
N ILE A 160 12.75 7.68 -10.34
CA ILE A 160 13.51 7.07 -9.23
C ILE A 160 12.59 6.77 -8.04
N LEU A 161 11.84 7.79 -7.59
CA LEU A 161 10.95 7.64 -6.43
C LEU A 161 9.81 6.65 -6.67
N ILE A 162 9.27 6.54 -7.89
CA ILE A 162 8.27 5.51 -8.21
C ILE A 162 8.90 4.12 -8.17
N SER A 163 10.12 3.96 -8.70
CA SER A 163 10.85 2.69 -8.64
C SER A 163 11.05 2.24 -7.18
N ASP A 164 11.55 3.13 -6.33
CA ASP A 164 11.73 2.87 -4.89
C ASP A 164 10.41 2.49 -4.21
N LEU A 165 9.34 3.24 -4.50
CA LEU A 165 8.02 2.95 -3.93
C LEU A 165 7.51 1.58 -4.36
N ILE A 166 7.72 1.15 -5.62
CA ILE A 166 7.32 -0.17 -6.09
C ILE A 166 8.06 -1.26 -5.30
N ILE A 167 9.37 -1.10 -5.10
CA ILE A 167 10.20 -2.04 -4.34
C ILE A 167 9.69 -2.14 -2.90
N LEU A 168 9.34 -1.01 -2.29
CA LEU A 168 8.87 -0.96 -0.91
C LEU A 168 7.42 -1.47 -0.71
N ASP A 169 6.53 -1.25 -1.68
CA ASP A 169 5.14 -1.74 -1.63
C ASP A 169 5.06 -3.25 -1.92
N LYS A 170 5.93 -3.79 -2.79
CA LYS A 170 5.83 -5.18 -3.28
C LYS A 170 5.66 -6.24 -2.18
N PRO A 171 6.39 -6.21 -1.04
CA PRO A 171 6.24 -7.19 0.04
C PRO A 171 4.93 -7.03 0.84
N LEU A 172 4.25 -5.90 0.70
CA LEU A 172 3.03 -5.54 1.43
C LEU A 172 1.75 -5.85 0.65
N LEU A 173 1.88 -6.08 -0.65
CA LEU A 173 0.78 -6.38 -1.56
C LEU A 173 0.55 -7.88 -1.71
N SER A 174 -0.63 -8.24 -2.23
CA SER A 174 -0.88 -9.61 -2.66
C SER A 174 0.03 -9.96 -3.86
N PRO A 175 0.38 -11.25 -4.09
CA PRO A 175 1.17 -11.63 -5.26
C PRO A 175 0.52 -11.22 -6.60
N HIS A 176 -0.80 -11.14 -6.65
CA HIS A 176 -1.53 -10.65 -7.81
C HIS A 176 -1.26 -9.15 -8.04
N ASP A 177 -1.44 -8.33 -7.00
CA ASP A 177 -1.29 -6.87 -7.07
C ASP A 177 0.16 -6.46 -7.30
N ALA A 178 1.10 -7.15 -6.66
CA ALA A 178 2.54 -6.96 -6.85
C ALA A 178 2.97 -7.15 -8.32
N ARG A 179 2.38 -8.11 -9.04
CA ARG A 179 2.74 -8.39 -10.44
C ARG A 179 2.34 -7.26 -11.38
N GLN A 180 1.30 -6.48 -11.05
CA GLN A 180 0.82 -5.39 -11.90
C GLN A 180 1.88 -4.30 -12.10
N PHE A 181 2.84 -4.16 -11.18
CA PHE A 181 3.92 -3.17 -11.28
C PHE A 181 5.12 -3.62 -12.13
N THR A 182 5.21 -4.90 -12.51
CA THR A 182 6.39 -5.48 -13.19
C THR A 182 6.79 -4.71 -14.45
N ALA A 183 5.80 -4.35 -15.28
CA ALA A 183 6.04 -3.66 -16.55
C ALA A 183 6.57 -2.23 -16.35
N ALA A 184 6.08 -1.52 -15.32
CA ALA A 184 6.55 -0.18 -14.98
C ALA A 184 7.95 -0.25 -14.37
N ALA A 185 8.19 -1.18 -13.44
CA ALA A 185 9.48 -1.37 -12.77
C ALA A 185 10.59 -1.73 -13.77
N GLY A 186 10.36 -2.70 -14.66
CA GLY A 186 11.36 -3.08 -15.68
C GLY A 186 11.76 -1.90 -16.56
N ARG A 187 10.77 -1.11 -17.01
CA ARG A 187 11.04 0.08 -17.82
C ARG A 187 11.82 1.16 -17.09
N LEU A 188 11.52 1.41 -15.81
CA LEU A 188 12.27 2.41 -15.02
C LEU A 188 13.71 1.95 -14.82
N ASN A 189 13.92 0.65 -14.61
CA ASN A 189 15.24 0.06 -14.48
C ASN A 189 16.07 0.21 -15.77
N ASP A 190 15.47 -0.03 -16.94
CA ASP A 190 16.15 0.09 -18.25
C ASP A 190 16.64 1.51 -18.56
N LEU A 191 16.04 2.54 -17.94
CA LEU A 191 16.41 3.93 -18.16
C LEU A 191 17.63 4.38 -17.35
N ASN A 192 18.10 3.56 -16.41
CA ASN A 192 19.28 3.85 -15.58
C ASN A 192 19.26 5.27 -14.97
N LEU A 193 18.13 5.65 -14.38
CA LEU A 193 17.82 7.02 -13.98
C LEU A 193 18.79 7.62 -12.96
N GLU A 194 19.42 6.78 -12.14
CA GLU A 194 20.41 7.20 -11.13
C GLU A 194 21.64 7.87 -11.76
N ASN A 195 21.96 7.52 -13.00
CA ASN A 195 23.11 8.04 -13.74
C ASN A 195 22.77 9.28 -14.60
N VAL A 196 21.52 9.74 -14.58
CA VAL A 196 21.07 10.89 -15.37
C VAL A 196 21.29 12.18 -14.59
N ASN A 197 22.14 13.08 -15.10
CA ASN A 197 22.25 14.43 -14.55
C ASN A 197 21.01 15.26 -14.89
N TRP A 198 20.12 15.42 -13.91
CA TRP A 198 18.87 16.19 -14.05
C TRP A 198 18.94 17.60 -13.47
N LEU A 199 20.05 17.96 -12.82
CA LEU A 199 20.24 19.24 -12.11
C LEU A 199 20.72 20.36 -13.03
N ASN A 200 21.38 20.02 -14.15
CA ASN A 200 21.96 20.99 -15.05
C ASN A 200 20.99 21.35 -16.20
N PRO A 201 20.37 22.54 -16.21
CA PRO A 201 19.45 22.93 -17.29
C PRO A 201 20.13 23.20 -18.63
N ALA A 202 21.45 23.40 -18.68
CA ALA A 202 22.19 23.53 -19.94
C ALA A 202 22.40 22.18 -20.64
N LYS A 203 22.31 21.08 -19.90
CA LYS A 203 22.39 19.70 -20.41
C LYS A 203 21.20 18.92 -19.84
N PRO A 204 19.97 19.23 -20.28
CA PRO A 204 18.78 18.59 -19.73
C PRO A 204 18.78 17.08 -20.04
N PRO A 205 18.04 16.27 -19.25
CA PRO A 205 17.85 14.86 -19.57
C PRO A 205 17.39 14.65 -21.01
N SER A 206 17.91 13.61 -21.66
CA SER A 206 17.55 13.32 -23.05
C SER A 206 16.05 13.10 -23.20
N GLY A 207 15.49 13.48 -24.36
CA GLY A 207 14.06 13.29 -24.64
C GLY A 207 13.62 11.82 -24.54
N HIS A 208 14.51 10.87 -24.82
CA HIS A 208 14.27 9.44 -24.59
C HIS A 208 14.03 9.12 -23.12
N VAL A 209 14.87 9.64 -22.20
CA VAL A 209 14.69 9.43 -20.76
C VAL A 209 13.37 10.02 -20.29
N VAL A 210 13.06 11.27 -20.65
CA VAL A 210 11.82 11.93 -20.22
C VAL A 210 10.58 11.19 -20.73
N ARG A 211 10.56 10.79 -22.02
CA ARG A 211 9.47 9.99 -22.58
C ARG A 211 9.40 8.59 -21.98
N GLY A 212 10.55 7.97 -21.71
CA GLY A 212 10.66 6.66 -21.08
C GLY A 212 9.99 6.66 -19.70
N VAL A 213 10.32 7.65 -18.86
CA VAL A 213 9.66 7.83 -17.56
C VAL A 213 8.15 8.01 -17.75
N ALA A 214 7.72 8.93 -18.61
CA ALA A 214 6.29 9.16 -18.84
C ALA A 214 5.55 7.88 -19.26
N THR A 215 6.18 7.08 -20.11
CA THR A 215 5.63 5.80 -20.58
C THR A 215 5.60 4.75 -19.47
N ALA A 216 6.59 4.72 -18.58
CA ALA A 216 6.58 3.83 -17.42
C ALA A 216 5.47 4.21 -16.43
N LEU A 217 5.25 5.51 -16.21
CA LEU A 217 4.18 6.00 -15.35
C LEU A 217 2.78 5.72 -15.92
N ALA A 218 2.63 5.77 -17.25
CA ALA A 218 1.40 5.40 -17.94
C ALA A 218 1.10 3.88 -17.88
N LYS A 219 2.13 3.07 -17.58
CA LYS A 219 2.01 1.62 -17.36
C LYS A 219 1.81 1.23 -15.90
N LEU A 220 1.75 2.20 -14.98
CA LEU A 220 1.33 1.90 -13.62
C LEU A 220 -0.12 1.41 -13.65
N PRO A 221 -0.48 0.44 -12.78
CA PRO A 221 -1.85 0.03 -12.64
C PRO A 221 -2.74 1.18 -12.16
N ASP A 222 -4.05 1.02 -12.27
CA ASP A 222 -4.99 1.97 -11.68
C ASP A 222 -4.88 1.91 -10.15
N LEU A 223 -4.06 2.81 -9.61
CA LEU A 223 -3.79 2.90 -8.17
C LEU A 223 -5.07 3.15 -7.35
N GLN A 224 -6.07 3.82 -7.94
CA GLN A 224 -7.33 4.08 -7.25
C GLN A 224 -8.19 2.81 -7.17
N ALA A 225 -8.28 2.06 -8.27
CA ALA A 225 -8.96 0.78 -8.30
C ALA A 225 -8.29 -0.21 -7.33
N MET A 226 -6.95 -0.32 -7.36
CA MET A 226 -6.22 -1.19 -6.44
C MET A 226 -6.45 -0.85 -4.96
N MET A 227 -6.48 0.44 -4.60
CA MET A 227 -6.81 0.83 -3.22
C MET A 227 -8.24 0.43 -2.83
N ALA A 228 -9.19 0.49 -3.76
CA ALA A 228 -10.57 0.04 -3.52
C ALA A 228 -10.65 -1.49 -3.36
N ASP A 229 -9.91 -2.24 -4.17
CA ASP A 229 -9.81 -3.70 -4.06
C ASP A 229 -9.21 -4.12 -2.72
N ILE A 230 -8.13 -3.46 -2.29
CA ILE A 230 -7.52 -3.68 -0.96
C ILE A 230 -8.52 -3.38 0.15
N ALA A 231 -9.26 -2.27 0.06
CA ALA A 231 -10.28 -1.93 1.04
C ALA A 231 -11.40 -2.98 1.11
N SER A 232 -11.88 -3.45 -0.05
CA SER A 232 -12.89 -4.51 -0.16
C SER A 232 -12.39 -5.85 0.40
N ALA A 233 -11.12 -6.21 0.11
CA ALA A 233 -10.48 -7.40 0.65
C ALA A 233 -10.35 -7.33 2.19
N ASN A 234 -9.98 -6.17 2.74
CA ASN A 234 -9.91 -5.97 4.20
C ASN A 234 -11.31 -6.05 4.84
N GLN A 235 -12.33 -5.47 4.21
CA GLN A 235 -13.71 -5.57 4.70
C GLN A 235 -14.21 -7.02 4.67
N SER A 236 -13.90 -7.75 3.60
CA SER A 236 -14.22 -9.17 3.46
C SER A 236 -13.49 -10.01 4.51
N LEU A 237 -12.23 -9.70 4.80
CA LEU A 237 -11.47 -10.33 5.88
C LEU A 237 -12.13 -10.08 7.25
N ALA A 238 -12.58 -8.85 7.51
CA ALA A 238 -13.30 -8.51 8.74
C ALA A 238 -14.65 -9.23 8.82
N ARG A 239 -15.41 -9.33 7.72
CA ARG A 239 -16.68 -10.08 7.67
C ARG A 239 -16.49 -11.58 7.90
N ARG A 240 -15.43 -12.19 7.38
CA ARG A 240 -15.08 -13.60 7.67
C ARG A 240 -14.77 -13.87 9.15
N MET A 241 -14.49 -12.82 9.91
CA MET A 241 -14.33 -12.89 11.37
C MET A 241 -15.64 -12.65 12.12
N LEU A 242 -16.70 -12.16 11.45
CA LEU A 242 -18.05 -12.07 11.99
C LEU A 242 -18.73 -13.43 11.85
N PHE A 243 -18.86 -14.12 12.98
CA PHE A 243 -19.60 -15.37 13.02
C PHE A 243 -21.07 -15.12 13.32
N GLN A 244 -21.91 -15.47 12.37
CA GLN A 244 -23.34 -15.58 12.61
C GLN A 244 -23.70 -17.06 12.64
N VAL A 245 -24.11 -17.52 13.82
CA VAL A 245 -24.75 -18.82 13.99
C VAL A 245 -26.22 -18.59 14.20
N GLU A 246 -27.00 -19.11 13.26
CA GLU A 246 -28.45 -19.17 13.40
C GLU A 246 -28.82 -20.58 13.82
N ALA A 247 -29.67 -20.70 14.83
CA ALA A 247 -30.28 -21.96 15.21
C ALA A 247 -31.33 -22.29 14.15
N LEU A 248 -30.93 -23.10 13.16
CA LEU A 248 -31.72 -23.36 11.95
C LEU A 248 -32.20 -24.81 11.86
N GLY A 249 -31.84 -25.65 12.83
CA GLY A 249 -32.30 -27.02 12.85
C GLY A 249 -32.19 -27.70 14.20
N VAL A 250 -32.59 -28.97 14.20
CA VAL A 250 -32.53 -29.88 15.34
C VAL A 250 -31.84 -31.16 14.90
N PHE A 251 -30.95 -31.68 15.76
CA PHE A 251 -30.33 -32.98 15.56
C PHE A 251 -31.29 -34.06 16.03
N THR A 252 -31.58 -35.02 15.16
CA THR A 252 -32.44 -36.15 15.49
C THR A 252 -31.67 -37.45 15.32
N ASP A 253 -31.53 -38.21 16.40
CA ASP A 253 -30.94 -39.54 16.37
C ASP A 253 -32.07 -40.55 16.07
N SER A 254 -32.15 -41.01 14.82
CA SER A 254 -33.17 -41.97 14.36
C SER A 254 -32.57 -43.38 14.30
N PRO A 255 -33.37 -44.44 14.59
CA PRO A 255 -32.92 -45.83 14.56
C PRO A 255 -32.26 -46.27 13.25
N ALA A 256 -32.60 -45.60 12.14
CA ALA A 256 -32.03 -45.89 10.83
C ALA A 256 -30.72 -45.12 10.54
N LYS A 257 -30.63 -43.87 11.00
CA LYS A 257 -29.44 -43.00 10.90
C LYS A 257 -29.64 -41.67 11.61
N PRO A 258 -28.58 -41.03 12.14
CA PRO A 258 -28.64 -39.66 12.62
C PRO A 258 -28.95 -38.67 11.48
N LEU A 259 -29.71 -37.62 11.78
CA LEU A 259 -30.20 -36.61 10.84
C LEU A 259 -30.12 -35.20 11.42
N VAL A 260 -30.03 -34.21 10.55
CA VAL A 260 -30.19 -32.79 10.89
C VAL A 260 -31.43 -32.30 10.15
N VAL A 261 -32.44 -31.89 10.90
CA VAL A 261 -33.72 -31.39 10.39
C VAL A 261 -33.72 -29.88 10.47
N CYS A 262 -33.93 -29.21 9.34
CA CYS A 262 -33.98 -27.74 9.26
C CYS A 262 -35.37 -27.32 8.78
N THR A 263 -35.90 -26.21 9.31
CA THR A 263 -37.16 -25.64 8.82
C THR A 263 -37.00 -25.04 7.42
N VAL A 264 -35.85 -24.42 7.16
CA VAL A 264 -35.46 -23.92 5.84
C VAL A 264 -34.21 -24.68 5.39
N PRO A 265 -34.21 -25.30 4.21
CA PRO A 265 -33.02 -25.97 3.69
C PRO A 265 -31.87 -24.98 3.52
N PRO A 266 -30.72 -25.19 4.19
CA PRO A 266 -29.56 -24.33 4.00
C PRO A 266 -28.89 -24.62 2.65
N PRO A 267 -28.08 -23.69 2.10
CA PRO A 267 -27.40 -23.92 0.82
C PRO A 267 -26.36 -25.03 0.93
N ASP A 268 -26.10 -25.71 -0.20
CA ASP A 268 -25.05 -26.72 -0.31
C ASP A 268 -23.69 -26.16 0.14
N GLY A 269 -22.91 -26.98 0.84
CA GLY A 269 -21.65 -26.58 1.49
C GLY A 269 -21.83 -26.00 2.90
N SER A 270 -23.07 -25.83 3.39
CA SER A 270 -23.33 -25.41 4.78
C SER A 270 -22.79 -26.42 5.79
N VAL A 271 -22.35 -25.92 6.95
CA VAL A 271 -21.77 -26.73 8.02
C VAL A 271 -22.68 -26.69 9.24
N ALA A 272 -22.99 -27.86 9.79
CA ALA A 272 -23.81 -28.01 10.98
C ALA A 272 -22.94 -28.16 12.23
N TRP A 273 -23.36 -27.46 13.29
CA TRP A 273 -22.69 -27.40 14.59
C TRP A 273 -23.69 -27.62 15.72
N VAL A 274 -23.24 -28.24 16.81
CA VAL A 274 -24.02 -28.36 18.04
C VAL A 274 -23.19 -27.89 19.22
N VAL A 275 -23.84 -27.41 20.27
CA VAL A 275 -23.17 -27.08 21.52
C VAL A 275 -22.91 -28.38 22.29
N ALA A 276 -21.66 -28.66 22.62
CA ALA A 276 -21.25 -29.82 23.40
C ALA A 276 -20.30 -29.42 24.53
N GLY A 277 -20.51 -29.98 25.73
CA GLY A 277 -19.75 -29.71 26.94
C GLY A 277 -20.65 -29.40 28.14
N SER A 278 -20.11 -29.50 29.37
CA SER A 278 -20.80 -29.10 30.60
C SER A 278 -20.81 -27.58 30.79
N GLN A 279 -21.72 -27.08 31.64
CA GLN A 279 -21.84 -25.63 31.94
C GLN A 279 -20.47 -25.04 32.31
N GLY A 280 -20.05 -24.00 31.59
CA GLY A 280 -18.74 -23.34 31.73
C GLY A 280 -17.68 -23.73 30.67
N ALA A 281 -17.87 -24.82 29.92
CA ALA A 281 -16.94 -25.30 28.88
C ALA A 281 -17.64 -25.68 27.55
N ALA A 282 -18.87 -25.22 27.35
CA ALA A 282 -19.67 -25.49 26.16
C ALA A 282 -18.98 -24.98 24.88
N ARG A 283 -18.77 -25.86 23.90
CA ARG A 283 -18.10 -25.57 22.62
C ARG A 283 -18.97 -26.01 21.45
N LEU A 284 -18.94 -25.25 20.36
CA LEU A 284 -19.52 -25.71 19.11
C LEU A 284 -18.68 -26.86 18.54
N LYS A 285 -19.27 -28.05 18.43
CA LYS A 285 -18.71 -29.20 17.73
C LYS A 285 -19.35 -29.32 16.35
N LYS A 286 -18.51 -29.47 15.33
CA LYS A 286 -18.95 -29.77 13.97
C LYS A 286 -19.59 -31.16 13.96
N ILE A 287 -20.79 -31.27 13.40
CA ILE A 287 -21.49 -32.55 13.27
C ILE A 287 -21.67 -32.99 11.82
N GLY A 288 -21.57 -32.09 10.84
CA GLY A 288 -21.70 -32.47 9.44
C GLY A 288 -21.56 -31.33 8.45
N VAL A 289 -21.57 -31.68 7.16
CA VAL A 289 -21.57 -30.73 6.04
C VAL A 289 -22.67 -31.13 5.06
N LEU A 290 -23.47 -30.17 4.60
CA LEU A 290 -24.47 -30.39 3.56
C LEU A 290 -23.77 -30.52 2.21
N LYS A 291 -24.00 -31.64 1.52
CA LYS A 291 -23.52 -31.87 0.15
C LYS A 291 -24.64 -32.46 -0.68
N THR A 292 -24.88 -31.91 -1.87
CA THR A 292 -25.87 -32.40 -2.82
C THR A 292 -27.24 -32.57 -2.16
N GLY A 293 -27.68 -31.58 -1.37
CA GLY A 293 -28.95 -31.58 -0.64
C GLY A 293 -29.01 -32.51 0.59
N HIS A 294 -27.92 -33.20 0.95
CA HIS A 294 -27.91 -34.17 2.04
C HIS A 294 -26.80 -33.91 3.06
N TRP A 295 -27.13 -34.04 4.35
CA TRP A 295 -26.16 -33.90 5.42
C TRP A 295 -25.22 -35.11 5.44
N ARG A 296 -23.93 -34.85 5.21
CA ARG A 296 -22.87 -35.81 5.49
C ARG A 296 -22.36 -35.58 6.91
N LEU A 297 -22.90 -36.35 7.84
CA LEU A 297 -22.52 -36.29 9.25
C LEU A 297 -21.15 -36.92 9.47
N ILE A 298 -20.40 -36.37 10.43
CA ILE A 298 -19.08 -36.89 10.80
C ILE A 298 -19.31 -38.17 11.61
N ALA A 299 -18.98 -39.32 11.05
CA ALA A 299 -19.02 -40.60 11.75
C ALA A 299 -17.89 -40.63 12.79
N ASN A 300 -18.20 -40.30 14.04
CA ASN A 300 -17.29 -40.54 15.16
C ASN A 300 -18.06 -40.65 16.49
N SER A 301 -17.75 -41.69 17.26
CA SER A 301 -18.34 -42.02 18.57
C SER A 301 -18.10 -40.98 19.68
N SER A 302 -17.33 -39.92 19.40
CA SER A 302 -17.02 -38.82 20.32
C SER A 302 -17.99 -37.62 20.22
N LEU A 303 -18.93 -37.67 19.27
CA LEU A 303 -20.07 -36.78 19.18
C LEU A 303 -21.22 -37.36 20.00
N ALA A 304 -21.09 -37.40 21.33
CA ALA A 304 -22.23 -37.56 22.23
C ALA A 304 -23.14 -36.33 22.06
N VAL A 305 -24.00 -36.38 21.04
CA VAL A 305 -24.96 -35.32 20.69
C VAL A 305 -26.32 -35.83 21.10
N THR A 306 -26.94 -35.14 22.05
CA THR A 306 -28.25 -35.52 22.56
C THR A 306 -29.30 -35.33 21.48
N ASN A 307 -30.19 -36.32 21.32
CA ASN A 307 -31.38 -36.17 20.47
C ASN A 307 -32.16 -34.91 20.86
N GLY A 308 -32.59 -34.11 19.89
CA GLY A 308 -33.26 -32.83 20.13
C GLY A 308 -32.31 -31.63 20.32
N SER A 309 -30.98 -31.82 20.22
CA SER A 309 -30.03 -30.70 20.31
C SER A 309 -30.27 -29.67 19.19
N LEU A 310 -30.25 -28.40 19.55
CA LEU A 310 -30.25 -27.31 18.58
C LEU A 310 -29.00 -27.39 17.70
N VAL A 311 -29.22 -27.28 16.39
CA VAL A 311 -28.18 -27.27 15.37
C VAL A 311 -28.04 -25.85 14.85
N PHE A 312 -26.83 -25.34 14.97
CA PHE A 312 -26.40 -24.07 14.41
C PHE A 312 -25.79 -24.32 13.05
N ILE A 313 -26.20 -23.53 12.05
CA ILE A 313 -25.77 -23.73 10.68
C ILE A 313 -24.99 -22.52 10.21
N THR A 314 -23.83 -22.78 9.61
CA THR A 314 -22.98 -21.75 9.02
C THR A 314 -22.95 -21.96 7.51
N SER A 315 -23.38 -20.98 6.74
CA SER A 315 -23.34 -21.03 5.27
C SER A 315 -21.93 -20.77 4.73
N PRO A 316 -21.56 -21.38 3.60
CA PRO A 316 -20.30 -21.07 2.95
C PRO A 316 -20.37 -19.64 2.37
N GLY A 317 -19.57 -18.72 2.92
CA GLY A 317 -19.29 -17.44 2.28
C GLY A 317 -20.22 -16.26 2.60
N LYS A 318 -20.93 -16.27 3.73
CA LYS A 318 -21.44 -15.03 4.33
C LYS A 318 -20.42 -14.46 5.33
#